data_AF-A0A7Y9FP84-F1
#
_entry.id   AF-A0A7Y9FP84-F1
#
_cell.length_a   1.000
_cell.length_b   1.000
_cell.length_c   1.000
_cell.angle_alpha   90.00
_cell.angle_beta   90.00
_cell.angle_gamma   90.00
#
_symmetry.space_group_name_H-M   'P 1'
#
loop_
_entity.id
_entity.type
_entity.pdbx_description
1 polymer ?
#
loop_
_entity_poly.entity_id
_entity_poly.type
_entity_poly.pdbx_seq_one_letter_code
_entity_poly.pdbx_strand_id
1 'polypeptide(L)' 'MTERIRRFVLADEPFTIENEQLTPSLKIRHHVIRKVYGERLDALYRG' A
#
# COMPACT_ATOMS: atom_id res chain seq x y z
N MET A 1 22.80 8.54 -9.65
CA MET A 1 21.80 7.45 -9.61
C MET A 1 20.43 8.08 -9.70
N THR A 2 19.62 7.71 -10.70
CA THR A 2 18.26 8.24 -10.86
C THR A 2 17.28 7.27 -10.24
N GLU A 3 16.43 7.75 -9.33
CA GLU A 3 15.40 6.92 -8.71
C GLU A 3 14.35 6.51 -9.76
N ARG A 4 13.99 5.22 -9.79
CA ARG A 4 12.94 4.68 -10.66
C ARG A 4 12.07 3.70 -9.89
N ILE A 5 10.76 3.93 -9.92
CA ILE A 5 9.77 3.00 -9.38
C ILE A 5 9.75 1.75 -10.27
N ARG A 6 9.93 0.56 -9.67
CA ARG A 6 10.03 -0.71 -10.44
C ARG A 6 8.67 -1.27 -10.83
N ARG A 7 7.75 -1.35 -9.86
CA ARG A 7 6.40 -1.90 -10.02
C ARG A 7 5.48 -1.17 -9.03
N PHE A 8 4.21 -0.98 -9.41
CA PHE A 8 3.18 -0.38 -8.57
C PHE A 8 1.82 -0.96 -8.94
N VAL A 9 0.85 -0.78 -8.05
CA VAL A 9 -0.55 -1.13 -8.26
C VAL A 9 -1.41 0.02 -7.77
N LEU A 10 -2.55 0.26 -8.42
CA LEU A 10 -3.52 1.25 -7.98
C LEU A 10 -4.35 0.67 -6.84
N ALA A 11 -4.46 1.42 -5.75
CA ALA A 11 -5.40 1.11 -4.68
C ALA A 11 -6.83 1.37 -5.14
N ASP A 12 -7.78 0.58 -4.64
CA ASP A 12 -9.18 0.69 -5.03
C ASP A 12 -9.87 1.88 -4.35
N GLU A 13 -9.30 2.35 -3.24
CA GLU A 13 -9.76 3.48 -2.45
C GLU A 13 -8.59 4.27 -1.83
N PRO A 14 -8.79 5.55 -1.45
CA PRO A 14 -7.80 6.32 -0.72
C PRO A 14 -7.50 5.71 0.66
N PHE A 15 -6.29 5.96 1.17
CA PHE A 15 -5.97 5.65 2.56
C PHE A 15 -6.57 6.72 3.46
N THR A 16 -7.40 6.32 4.41
CA THR A 16 -8.07 7.26 5.32
C THR A 16 -8.00 6.77 6.76
N ILE A 17 -8.47 7.59 7.69
CA ILE A 17 -8.56 7.20 9.11
C ILE A 17 -9.74 6.23 9.28
N GLU A 18 -10.82 6.43 8.52
CA GLU A 18 -12.06 5.66 8.55
C GLU A 18 -11.88 4.21 8.10
N ASN A 19 -11.07 3.96 7.06
CA ASN A 19 -10.73 2.59 6.64
C ASN A 19 -9.54 2.01 7.41
N GLU A 20 -9.11 2.68 8.48
CA GLU A 20 -8.02 2.31 9.36
C GLU A 20 -6.64 2.20 8.68
N GLN A 21 -6.48 2.66 7.44
CA GLN A 21 -5.21 2.60 6.72
C GLN A 21 -4.26 3.74 7.09
N LEU A 22 -4.77 4.79 7.75
CA LEU A 22 -4.01 5.86 8.39
C LEU A 22 -4.16 5.86 9.92
N THR A 23 -3.13 6.30 10.63
CA THR A 23 -3.25 6.72 12.04
C THR A 23 -4.06 8.02 12.12
N PRO A 24 -4.64 8.36 13.29
CA PRO A 24 -5.25 9.68 13.48
C PRO A 24 -4.29 10.85 13.22
N SER A 25 -2.97 10.60 13.27
CA SER A 25 -1.91 11.53 12.90
C SER A 25 -1.47 11.47 11.43
N LEU A 26 -2.27 10.86 10.56
CA LEU A 26 -2.07 10.75 9.10
C LEU A 26 -0.84 9.95 8.65
N LYS A 27 -0.33 9.06 9.51
CA LYS A 27 0.75 8.14 9.14
C LYS A 27 0.19 6.85 8.56
N ILE A 28 0.87 6.31 7.56
CA ILE A 28 0.54 5.02 6.95
C ILE A 28 0.61 3.89 7.98
N ARG A 29 -0.46 3.10 8.08
CA ARG A 29 -0.50 1.85 8.86
C ARG A 29 -0.12 0.68 7.96
N HIS A 30 1.18 0.49 7.76
CA HIS A 30 1.73 -0.53 6.85
C HIS A 30 1.19 -1.95 7.11
N HIS A 31 0.95 -2.32 8.37
CA HIS A 31 0.40 -3.64 8.71
C HIS A 31 -1.05 -3.83 8.24
N VAL A 32 -1.87 -2.77 8.19
CA VAL A 32 -3.24 -2.82 7.65
C VAL A 32 -3.18 -2.87 6.13
N ILE A 33 -2.39 -2.00 5.49
CA ILE A 33 -2.18 -2.01 4.03
C ILE A 33 -1.68 -3.38 3.56
N ARG A 34 -0.72 -4.00 4.27
CA ARG A 34 -0.23 -5.33 3.90
C ARG A 34 -1.29 -6.42 4.04
N LYS A 35 -2.24 -6.30 4.98
CA LYS A 35 -3.37 -7.24 5.08
C LYS A 35 -4.33 -7.09 3.89
N VAL A 36 -4.58 -5.87 3.43
CA VAL A 36 -5.53 -5.58 2.34
C VAL A 36 -4.92 -5.85 0.96
N TYR A 37 -3.68 -5.39 0.72
CA TYR A 37 -3.05 -5.39 -0.60
C TYR A 37 -1.87 -6.37 -0.74
N GLY A 38 -1.53 -7.11 0.32
CA GLY A 38 -0.33 -7.96 0.36
C GLY A 38 -0.26 -8.95 -0.79
N GLU A 39 -1.36 -9.63 -1.11
CA GLU A 39 -1.39 -10.59 -2.21
C GLU A 39 -1.12 -9.93 -3.57
N ARG A 40 -1.72 -8.76 -3.82
CA ARG A 40 -1.50 -7.97 -5.05
C ARG A 40 -0.06 -7.48 -5.15
N LEU A 41 0.50 -6.99 -4.04
CA LEU A 41 1.89 -6.55 -3.96
C LEU A 41 2.86 -7.71 -4.22
N ASP A 42 2.60 -8.88 -3.63
CA ASP A 42 3.44 -10.06 -3.86
C ASP A 42 3.31 -10.56 -5.30
N ALA A 43 2.10 -10.56 -5.88
CA ALA A 43 1.86 -10.94 -7.27
C ALA A 43 2.64 -10.07 -8.26
N LEU A 44 2.92 -8.80 -7.92
CA LEU A 44 3.80 -7.97 -8.72
C LEU A 44 5.21 -8.55 -8.83
N TYR A 45 5.67 -9.47 -7.98
CA TYR A 45 7.04 -10.01 -8.01
C TYR A 45 7.12 -11.52 -8.29
N ARG A 46 6.01 -12.23 -8.43
CA ARG A 46 5.98 -13.68 -8.72
C ARG A 46 6.15 -14.01 -10.22
N GLY A 47 7.06 -13.31 -10.90
CA GLY A 47 7.43 -13.54 -12.30
C GLY A 47 8.87 -13.99 -12.43
#